data_AF-A0A4Q7DLT6-F1
#
_entry.id   AF-A0A4Q7DLT6-F1
#
_cell.length_a   1.000
_cell.length_b   1.000
_cell.length_c   1.000
_cell.angle_alpha   90.00
_cell.angle_beta   90.00
_cell.angle_gamma   90.00
#
_symmetry.space_group_name_H-M   'P 1'
#
loop_
_entity.id
_entity.type
_entity.pdbx_description
1 polymer ?
#
loop_
_entity_poly.entity_id
_entity_poly.type
_entity_poly.pdbx_seq_one_letter_code
_entity_poly.pdbx_strand_id
1 'polypeptide(L)'
;MLNTWLLLFDYREIKFESYATFKEFERVMKEMFHVGDDVEESMKKLTKSGAECSIVSGEESEYSFKHKGVGYVAVCTYDTYSLQHFGIHYYVIFEAHHNKRMLYITSGIRIAAPFVT
;
A
#
# COMPACT_ATOMS: atom_id res chain seq x y z
N MET A 1 -32.78 -5.22 -11.89
CA MET A 1 -31.99 -6.44 -11.71
C MET A 1 -30.53 -6.08 -11.92
N LEU A 2 -29.78 -5.92 -10.82
CA LEU A 2 -28.37 -5.54 -10.87
C LEU A 2 -27.52 -6.73 -11.33
N ASN A 3 -26.58 -6.46 -12.23
CA ASN A 3 -25.70 -7.41 -12.89
C ASN A 3 -24.80 -8.16 -11.88
N THR A 4 -25.17 -9.39 -11.56
CA THR A 4 -24.43 -10.30 -10.64
C THR A 4 -23.16 -10.90 -11.27
N TRP A 5 -22.73 -10.44 -12.44
CA TRP A 5 -21.61 -11.05 -13.20
C TRP A 5 -20.22 -10.44 -12.92
N LEU A 6 -20.14 -9.30 -12.22
CA LEU A 6 -18.86 -8.61 -11.96
C LEU A 6 -18.06 -9.15 -10.76
N LEU A 7 -18.64 -10.05 -9.95
CA LEU A 7 -17.99 -10.59 -8.74
C LEU A 7 -17.17 -11.88 -8.97
N LEU A 8 -17.29 -12.51 -10.14
CA LEU A 8 -16.75 -13.87 -10.36
C LEU A 8 -15.26 -13.91 -10.75
N PHE A 9 -14.63 -12.77 -11.08
CA PHE A 9 -13.26 -12.75 -11.57
C PHE A 9 -12.46 -11.53 -11.09
N ASP A 10 -12.32 -11.38 -9.78
CA ASP A 10 -11.35 -10.45 -9.22
C ASP A 10 -9.93 -11.05 -9.33
N TYR A 11 -9.21 -10.65 -10.38
CA TYR A 11 -7.83 -11.07 -10.71
C TYR A 11 -6.74 -10.20 -10.09
N ARG A 12 -7.07 -9.32 -9.13
CA ARG A 12 -6.05 -8.52 -8.46
C ARG A 12 -5.07 -9.44 -7.74
N GLU A 13 -3.78 -9.19 -7.95
CA GLU A 13 -2.69 -9.91 -7.28
C GLU A 13 -2.75 -9.69 -5.75
N ILE A 14 -3.18 -8.50 -5.34
CA ILE A 14 -3.37 -8.14 -3.94
C ILE A 14 -4.85 -7.83 -3.71
N LYS A 15 -5.45 -8.54 -2.77
CA LYS A 15 -6.80 -8.28 -2.27
C LYS A 15 -6.67 -7.73 -0.87
N PHE A 16 -6.49 -6.41 -0.75
CA PHE A 16 -6.21 -5.75 0.53
C PHE A 16 -7.24 -6.12 1.60
N GLU A 17 -8.51 -6.17 1.22
CA GLU A 17 -9.63 -6.55 2.08
C GLU A 17 -9.58 -8.00 2.61
N SER A 18 -8.70 -8.85 2.08
CA SER A 18 -8.53 -10.22 2.56
C SER A 18 -7.64 -10.32 3.79
N TYR A 19 -6.84 -9.29 4.12
CA TYR A 19 -5.90 -9.33 5.24
C TYR A 19 -6.55 -8.80 6.52
N ALA A 20 -6.71 -9.67 7.50
CA ALA A 20 -7.42 -9.34 8.74
C ALA A 20 -6.54 -8.60 9.77
N THR A 21 -5.21 -8.72 9.65
CA THR A 21 -4.28 -8.18 10.64
C THR A 21 -3.07 -7.49 10.01
N PHE A 22 -2.52 -6.52 10.74
CA PHE A 22 -1.26 -5.86 10.40
C PHE A 22 -0.13 -6.85 10.09
N LYS A 23 0.05 -7.88 10.94
CA LYS A 23 1.15 -8.85 10.81
C LYS A 23 1.04 -9.68 9.54
N GLU A 24 -0.19 -10.07 9.17
CA GLU A 24 -0.45 -10.82 7.96
C GLU A 24 -0.14 -9.98 6.72
N PHE A 25 -0.67 -8.76 6.67
CA PHE A 25 -0.43 -7.84 5.58
C PHE A 25 1.06 -7.51 5.44
N GLU A 26 1.73 -7.18 6.54
CA GLU A 26 3.16 -6.87 6.55
C GLU A 26 4.01 -8.04 6.01
N ARG A 27 3.69 -9.27 6.43
CA ARG A 27 4.38 -10.47 5.95
C ARG A 27 4.23 -10.62 4.43
N VAL A 28 3.02 -10.50 3.90
CA VAL A 28 2.76 -10.64 2.46
C VAL A 28 3.45 -9.55 1.65
N MET A 29 3.44 -8.30 2.12
CA MET A 29 4.14 -7.21 1.43
C MET A 29 5.66 -7.48 1.38
N LYS A 30 6.27 -7.96 2.48
CA LYS A 30 7.70 -8.30 2.53
C LYS A 30 8.08 -9.54 1.70
N GLU A 31 7.16 -10.49 1.53
CA GLU A 31 7.36 -11.65 0.65
C GLU A 31 7.22 -11.27 -0.83
N MET A 32 6.44 -10.25 -1.14
CA MET A 32 6.18 -9.81 -2.52
C MET A 32 7.21 -8.81 -3.04
N PHE A 33 7.71 -7.95 -2.16
CA PHE A 33 8.59 -6.83 -2.51
C PHE A 33 9.89 -6.89 -1.71
N HIS A 34 11.01 -6.73 -2.41
CA HIS A 34 12.34 -6.94 -1.85
C HIS A 34 13.23 -5.71 -2.04
N VAL A 35 14.22 -5.57 -1.17
CA VAL A 35 15.30 -4.58 -1.34
C VAL A 35 15.97 -4.82 -2.70
N GLY A 36 16.16 -3.75 -3.46
CA GLY A 36 16.69 -3.76 -4.82
C GLY A 36 15.62 -3.84 -5.92
N ASP A 37 14.35 -4.08 -5.59
CA ASP A 37 13.27 -4.03 -6.57
C ASP A 37 13.09 -2.62 -7.14
N ASP A 38 12.55 -2.53 -8.35
CA ASP A 38 12.16 -1.26 -8.93
C ASP A 38 10.87 -0.76 -8.26
N VAL A 39 10.91 0.42 -7.66
CA VAL A 39 9.77 0.96 -6.91
C VAL A 39 8.62 1.36 -7.83
N GLU A 40 8.87 1.80 -9.07
CA GLU A 40 7.78 2.15 -9.99
C GLU A 40 7.03 0.91 -10.45
N GLU A 41 7.73 -0.19 -10.73
CA GLU A 41 7.09 -1.48 -11.02
C GLU A 41 6.32 -2.01 -9.79
N SER A 42 6.86 -1.83 -8.60
CA SER A 42 6.18 -2.21 -7.35
C SER A 42 4.89 -1.40 -7.13
N MET A 43 4.94 -0.08 -7.33
CA MET A 43 3.76 0.80 -7.30
C MET A 43 2.73 0.38 -8.34
N LYS A 44 3.14 0.07 -9.59
CA LYS A 44 2.22 -0.39 -10.63
C LYS A 44 1.43 -1.64 -10.21
N LYS A 45 2.05 -2.60 -9.50
CA LYS A 45 1.34 -3.79 -8.98
C LYS A 45 0.28 -3.42 -7.94
N LEU A 46 0.63 -2.52 -7.02
CA LEU A 46 -0.30 -2.02 -6.01
C LEU A 46 -1.45 -1.21 -6.63
N THR A 47 -1.16 -0.34 -7.60
CA THR A 47 -2.17 0.42 -8.34
C THR A 47 -3.10 -0.46 -9.14
N LYS A 48 -2.59 -1.50 -9.82
CA LYS A 48 -3.43 -2.51 -10.48
C LYS A 48 -4.33 -3.27 -9.50
N SER A 49 -3.92 -3.34 -8.23
CA SER A 49 -4.69 -3.93 -7.14
C SER A 49 -5.65 -2.94 -6.45
N GLY A 50 -5.73 -1.70 -6.96
CA GLY A 50 -6.67 -0.67 -6.51
C GLY A 50 -6.08 0.38 -5.57
N ALA A 51 -4.80 0.29 -5.20
CA ALA A 51 -4.16 1.29 -4.34
C ALA A 51 -3.88 2.60 -5.10
N GLU A 52 -4.06 3.72 -4.42
CA GLU A 52 -3.58 5.02 -4.89
C GLU A 52 -2.13 5.19 -4.48
N CYS A 53 -1.23 5.44 -5.44
CA CYS A 53 0.19 5.55 -5.19
C CYS A 53 0.72 6.91 -5.61
N SER A 54 1.60 7.48 -4.79
CA SER A 54 2.37 8.69 -5.10
C SER A 54 3.84 8.47 -4.79
N ILE A 55 4.72 9.24 -5.45
CA ILE A 55 6.16 9.24 -5.19
C ILE A 55 6.64 10.67 -5.16
N VAL A 56 7.42 11.00 -4.14
CA VAL A 56 8.01 12.32 -3.93
C VAL A 56 9.50 12.17 -3.65
N SER A 57 10.26 13.25 -3.80
CA SER A 57 11.66 13.24 -3.41
C SER A 57 11.80 12.98 -1.91
N GLY A 58 12.91 12.36 -1.51
CA GLY A 58 13.21 12.11 -0.10
C GLY A 58 13.28 13.39 0.73
N GLU A 59 13.66 14.51 0.13
CA GLU A 59 13.75 15.82 0.77
C GLU A 59 12.36 16.44 1.01
N GLU A 60 11.46 16.33 0.04
CA GLU A 60 10.09 16.88 0.12
C GLU A 60 9.13 15.98 0.91
N SER A 61 9.50 14.72 1.14
CA SER A 61 8.64 13.78 1.85
C SER A 61 8.44 14.18 3.32
N GLU A 62 7.18 14.33 3.72
CA GLU A 62 6.74 14.51 5.12
C GLU A 62 6.96 13.25 5.99
N TYR A 63 7.31 12.11 5.37
CA TYR A 63 7.67 10.90 6.09
C TYR A 63 8.97 11.12 6.87
N SER A 64 8.87 11.11 8.19
CA SER A 64 9.95 11.55 9.10
C SER A 64 11.03 10.49 9.34
N PHE A 65 10.73 9.20 9.13
CA PHE A 65 11.64 8.09 9.40
C PHE A 65 12.32 7.60 8.12
N LYS A 66 13.30 8.36 7.61
CA LYS A 66 14.01 8.02 6.36
C LYS A 66 15.39 7.41 6.66
N HIS A 67 15.71 6.29 6.02
CA HIS A 67 17.05 5.73 6.08
C HIS A 67 18.06 6.64 5.35
N LYS A 68 19.35 6.49 5.68
CA LYS A 68 20.40 7.25 5.00
C LYS A 68 20.46 6.86 3.52
N GLY A 69 20.48 7.86 2.64
CA GLY A 69 20.62 7.63 1.18
C GLY A 69 19.30 7.45 0.43
N VAL A 70 18.17 7.79 1.06
CA VAL A 70 16.85 7.87 0.42
C VAL A 70 16.83 9.06 -0.54
N GLY A 71 16.65 8.76 -1.83
CA GLY A 71 16.40 9.75 -2.87
C GLY A 71 14.92 9.98 -3.12
N TYR A 72 14.07 8.97 -2.89
CA TYR A 72 12.62 9.04 -3.09
C TYR A 72 11.86 8.26 -2.02
N VAL A 73 10.65 8.73 -1.71
CA VAL A 73 9.68 8.00 -0.89
C VAL A 73 8.42 7.83 -1.71
N ALA A 74 7.99 6.58 -1.90
CA ALA A 74 6.71 6.25 -2.50
C ALA A 74 5.73 5.77 -1.43
N VAL A 75 4.50 6.25 -1.51
CA VAL A 75 3.42 5.90 -0.60
C VAL A 75 2.26 5.38 -1.43
N CYS A 76 1.79 4.19 -1.11
CA CYS A 76 0.60 3.58 -1.67
C CYS A 76 -0.43 3.35 -0.58
N THR A 77 -1.66 3.81 -0.79
CA THR A 77 -2.76 3.68 0.15
C THR A 77 -3.97 3.02 -0.48
N TYR A 78 -4.71 2.26 0.32
CA TYR A 78 -5.97 1.68 -0.09
C TYR A 78 -6.98 1.76 1.06
N ASP A 79 -8.10 2.42 0.82
CA ASP A 79 -9.17 2.58 1.79
C ASP A 79 -10.33 1.65 1.47
N THR A 80 -10.70 0.81 2.43
CA THR A 80 -11.96 0.06 2.38
C THR A 80 -13.02 0.76 3.21
N TYR A 81 -14.20 0.88 2.62
CA TYR A 81 -15.40 1.31 3.32
C TYR A 81 -16.27 0.07 3.59
N SER A 82 -16.31 -0.38 4.84
CA SER A 82 -17.25 -1.42 5.27
C SER A 82 -18.61 -0.81 5.59
N LEU A 83 -19.69 -1.49 5.22
CA LEU A 83 -21.07 -1.18 5.63
C LEU A 83 -21.24 -1.06 7.16
N GLN A 84 -20.28 -1.57 7.95
CA GLN A 84 -20.27 -1.51 9.41
C GLN A 84 -19.61 -0.23 9.99
N HIS A 85 -19.39 0.82 9.21
CA HIS A 85 -18.87 2.14 9.65
C HIS A 85 -17.42 2.16 10.16
N PHE A 86 -16.66 1.08 10.01
CA PHE A 86 -15.20 1.08 10.21
C PHE A 86 -14.52 1.18 8.84
N GLY A 87 -13.75 2.26 8.63
CA GLY A 87 -12.88 2.37 7.47
C GLY A 87 -11.55 1.66 7.76
N ILE A 88 -11.09 0.78 6.87
CA ILE A 88 -9.76 0.18 7.01
C ILE A 88 -8.84 0.81 5.97
N HIS A 89 -7.80 1.48 6.46
CA HIS A 89 -6.79 2.13 5.66
C HIS A 89 -5.52 1.27 5.62
N TYR A 90 -5.19 0.74 4.45
CA TYR A 90 -3.95 0.02 4.20
C TYR A 90 -2.93 0.99 3.63
N TYR A 91 -1.68 0.87 4.06
CA TYR A 91 -0.58 1.66 3.51
C TYR A 91 0.65 0.79 3.26
N VAL A 92 1.38 1.11 2.19
CA VAL A 92 2.71 0.58 1.87
C VAL A 92 3.60 1.77 1.54
N ILE A 93 4.76 1.83 2.18
CA ILE A 93 5.76 2.88 1.99
C ILE A 93 7.03 2.21 1.48
N PHE A 94 7.51 2.68 0.33
CA PHE A 94 8.80 2.30 -0.21
C PHE A 94 9.76 3.47 -0.07
N GLU A 95 10.90 3.23 0.57
CA GLU A 95 12.05 4.11 0.51
C GLU A 95 12.95 3.64 -0.63
N ALA A 96 13.45 4.56 -1.45
CA ALA A 96 14.25 4.23 -2.62
C ALA A 96 15.47 5.13 -2.78
N HIS A 97 16.51 4.61 -3.41
CA HIS A 97 17.64 5.39 -3.90
C HIS A 97 17.25 6.31 -5.06
N HIS A 98 18.13 7.23 -5.46
CA HIS A 98 17.92 8.11 -6.63
C HIS A 98 17.76 7.35 -7.95
N ASN A 99 18.25 6.12 -8.05
CA ASN A 99 18.01 5.24 -9.20
C ASN A 99 16.70 4.43 -9.09
N LYS A 100 15.81 4.80 -8.15
CA LYS A 100 14.50 4.18 -7.87
C LYS A 100 14.54 2.72 -7.44
N ARG A 101 15.71 2.21 -7.07
CA ARG A 101 15.85 0.89 -6.43
C ARG A 101 15.43 0.97 -4.97
N MET A 102 14.58 0.04 -4.56
CA MET A 102 14.05 -0.05 -3.21
C MET A 102 15.18 -0.25 -2.21
N LEU A 103 15.24 0.62 -1.22
CA LEU A 103 16.12 0.52 -0.06
C LEU A 103 15.42 -0.21 1.08
N TYR A 104 14.14 0.09 1.26
CA TYR A 104 13.37 -0.38 2.40
C TYR A 104 11.86 -0.33 2.13
N ILE A 105 11.11 -1.18 2.83
CA ILE A 105 9.65 -1.26 2.76
C ILE A 105 9.05 -1.33 4.16
N THR A 106 8.04 -0.50 4.39
CA THR A 106 7.12 -0.59 5.53
C THR A 106 5.70 -0.74 5.00
N SER A 107 4.86 -1.48 5.71
CA SER A 107 3.44 -1.52 5.40
C SER A 107 2.63 -1.64 6.68
N GLY A 108 1.34 -1.34 6.62
CA GLY A 108 0.46 -1.51 7.76
C GLY A 108 -1.01 -1.28 7.46
N ILE A 109 -1.80 -1.42 8.53
CA ILE A 109 -3.25 -1.28 8.52
C ILE A 109 -3.62 -0.32 9.65
N ARG A 110 -4.44 0.68 9.35
CA ARG A 110 -5.05 1.58 10.32
C ARG A 110 -6.57 1.43 10.23
N ILE A 111 -7.21 1.17 11.36
CA ILE A 111 -8.67 1.13 11.44
C ILE A 111 -9.13 2.52 11.88
N ALA A 112 -9.87 3.21 11.01
CA ALA A 112 -10.62 4.40 11.40
C ALA A 112 -11.85 3.93 12.18
N ALA A 113 -11.87 4.21 13.48
CA ALA A 113 -13.08 4.02 14.28
C ALA A 113 -14.20 4.94 13.75
N PRO A 114 -15.47 4.51 13.81
CA PRO A 114 -16.59 5.38 13.46
C PRO A 114 -16.53 6.62 14.34
N PHE A 115 -16.70 7.79 13.71
CA PHE A 115 -17.05 9.01 14.43
C PHE A 115 -18.42 8.75 15.09
N VAL A 116 -18.42 8.54 16.41
CA VAL A 116 -19.65 8.62 17.20
C VAL A 116 -19.98 10.11 17.31
N THR A 117 -20.82 10.60 16.40
CA THR A 117 -21.47 11.92 16.53
C THR A 117 -22.70 11.82 17.42
#